data_AF-A0A3L6E5F5-F1
#
_entry.id   AF-A0A3L6E5F5-F1
#
_cell.length_a   1.000
_cell.length_b   1.000
_cell.length_c   1.000
_cell.angle_alpha   90.00
_cell.angle_beta   90.00
_cell.angle_gamma   90.00
#
_symmetry.space_group_name_H-M   'P 1'
#
loop_
_entity.id
_entity.type
_entity.pdbx_description
1 polymer ?
#
loop_
_entity_poly.entity_id
_entity_poly.type
_entity_poly.pdbx_seq_one_letter_code
_entity_poly.pdbx_strand_id
1 'polypeptide(L)'
;MVLNEQGPGRHPLSDAPSLDLEPVISEQGSGHRILSGALHRRPGVVENKQGSLHLPRWVRRVRKLVKPTRVRVGSWNVGSLTGKLREIVDVAVRRRVNILCVQETKWKGQKAKEVEGTGFKLWYTGTATNKNGVGVLIDKSLKDGVVDVKRVGDRIILVKLVIGDLVLNVISAYAPQVGLNENSKREFWEGLKDMVSSVPVGEKLFIGGDLN
;
A
#
# COMPACT_ATOMS: atom_id res chain seq x y z
N MET A 1 7.26 19.41 43.58
CA MET A 1 8.20 20.56 43.69
C MET A 1 9.39 20.25 42.81
N VAL A 2 9.77 20.94 41.73
CA VAL A 2 9.31 22.13 41.00
C VAL A 2 9.82 22.00 39.53
N LEU A 3 8.92 22.36 38.59
CA LEU A 3 8.99 22.88 37.19
C LEU A 3 10.37 23.01 36.50
N ASN A 4 10.62 22.59 35.24
CA ASN A 4 10.05 22.89 33.90
C ASN A 4 10.19 24.36 33.45
N GLU A 5 11.03 24.62 32.44
CA GLU A 5 11.06 25.88 31.67
C GLU A 5 11.41 25.55 30.19
N GLN A 6 10.41 25.66 29.30
CA GLN A 6 10.54 25.72 27.84
C GLN A 6 10.24 27.16 27.41
N GLY A 7 11.06 27.76 26.54
CA GLY A 7 10.79 29.04 25.89
C GLY A 7 10.61 28.89 24.37
N PRO A 8 9.63 29.59 23.73
CA PRO A 8 9.50 29.63 22.27
C PRO A 8 9.75 31.04 21.68
N GLY A 9 10.30 31.10 20.46
CA GLY A 9 10.30 32.30 19.60
C GLY A 9 10.66 31.90 18.16
N ARG A 10 9.69 31.70 17.26
CA ARG A 10 9.02 32.66 16.33
C ARG A 10 9.92 33.21 15.20
N HIS A 11 9.65 32.73 13.99
CA HIS A 11 9.94 33.34 12.69
C HIS A 11 9.19 34.68 12.49
N PRO A 12 9.62 35.47 11.49
CA PRO A 12 8.64 36.05 10.57
C PRO A 12 8.93 35.83 9.07
N LEU A 13 7.82 35.90 8.35
CA LEU A 13 7.49 35.79 6.94
C LEU A 13 7.86 37.06 6.15
N SER A 14 8.14 36.96 4.84
CA SER A 14 7.83 38.04 3.87
C SER A 14 7.96 37.54 2.42
N ASP A 15 6.84 37.57 1.70
CA ASP A 15 6.65 37.24 0.29
C ASP A 15 6.90 38.43 -0.66
N ALA A 16 7.61 38.15 -1.76
CA ALA A 16 7.27 38.48 -3.17
C ALA A 16 7.21 39.97 -3.65
N PRO A 17 7.02 40.24 -4.98
CA PRO A 17 8.10 40.66 -5.88
C PRO A 17 7.80 41.95 -6.69
N SER A 18 8.81 42.54 -7.34
CA SER A 18 8.62 43.65 -8.29
C SER A 18 8.99 43.24 -9.72
N LEU A 19 7.97 43.29 -10.59
CA LEU A 19 8.06 43.36 -12.06
C LEU A 19 8.64 44.72 -12.46
N ASP A 20 9.33 44.78 -13.61
CA ASP A 20 9.18 45.89 -14.55
C ASP A 20 9.54 45.44 -15.98
N LEU A 21 8.58 45.67 -16.87
CA LEU A 21 8.66 45.69 -18.33
C LEU A 21 8.59 47.17 -18.73
N GLU A 22 9.20 47.56 -19.86
CA GLU A 22 8.67 48.48 -20.87
C GLU A 22 9.72 48.71 -22.00
N PRO A 23 9.34 49.24 -23.20
CA PRO A 23 9.79 48.80 -24.53
C PRO A 23 10.22 49.98 -25.45
N VAL A 24 9.71 50.00 -26.70
CA VAL A 24 9.72 51.05 -27.76
C VAL A 24 10.99 51.06 -28.68
N ILE A 25 11.04 51.33 -30.01
CA ILE A 25 10.30 52.08 -31.07
C ILE A 25 10.74 51.47 -32.45
N SER A 26 9.86 51.10 -33.39
CA SER A 26 9.31 51.81 -34.59
C SER A 26 10.31 52.37 -35.63
N GLU A 27 10.01 52.18 -36.94
CA GLU A 27 9.99 53.23 -37.99
C GLU A 27 9.41 52.69 -39.33
N GLN A 28 8.82 53.59 -40.12
CA GLN A 28 7.93 53.39 -41.27
C GLN A 28 8.55 53.75 -42.64
N GLY A 29 7.85 53.38 -43.73
CA GLY A 29 7.79 54.11 -45.02
C GLY A 29 8.49 53.42 -46.21
N SER A 30 8.14 53.55 -47.49
CA SER A 30 7.10 54.25 -48.28
C SER A 30 7.35 53.93 -49.79
N GLY A 31 6.32 53.92 -50.66
CA GLY A 31 6.50 54.31 -52.10
C GLY A 31 6.16 53.35 -53.27
N HIS A 32 4.95 53.51 -53.83
CA HIS A 32 4.49 53.58 -55.26
C HIS A 32 4.97 52.69 -56.46
N ARG A 33 3.93 52.11 -57.15
CA ARG A 33 3.54 52.11 -58.60
C ARG A 33 4.03 51.07 -59.66
N ILE A 34 3.01 50.42 -60.27
CA ILE A 34 2.70 50.09 -61.71
C ILE A 34 3.19 48.77 -62.38
N LEU A 35 2.19 47.93 -62.67
CA LEU A 35 1.82 47.03 -63.81
C LEU A 35 2.83 46.29 -64.72
N SER A 36 2.45 45.01 -64.95
CA SER A 36 2.50 44.20 -66.20
C SER A 36 3.69 43.28 -66.45
N GLY A 37 3.37 42.02 -66.80
CA GLY A 37 4.31 41.08 -67.43
C GLY A 37 4.25 39.65 -66.88
N ALA A 38 3.43 38.79 -67.49
CA ALA A 38 3.50 37.34 -67.33
C ALA A 38 4.80 36.80 -67.94
N LEU A 39 5.40 35.76 -67.33
CA LEU A 39 6.03 34.62 -68.00
C LEU A 39 6.49 33.58 -66.96
N HIS A 40 6.15 32.32 -67.21
CA HIS A 40 6.55 31.15 -66.44
C HIS A 40 8.06 31.04 -66.24
N ARG A 41 8.50 30.85 -64.99
CA ARG A 41 9.75 30.14 -64.66
C ARG A 41 9.50 29.21 -63.46
N ARG A 42 9.72 27.91 -63.65
CA ARG A 42 9.91 26.94 -62.57
C ARG A 42 11.31 27.14 -61.96
N PRO A 43 11.46 27.23 -60.62
CA PRO A 43 12.65 26.79 -59.91
C PRO A 43 12.30 25.45 -59.24
N GLY A 44 13.06 24.37 -59.39
CA GLY A 44 14.47 24.27 -59.03
C GLY A 44 14.50 23.58 -57.66
N VAL A 45 14.85 22.28 -57.63
CA VAL A 45 15.08 21.52 -56.40
C VAL A 45 16.14 22.25 -55.58
N VAL A 46 15.78 22.67 -54.38
CA VAL A 46 16.73 23.25 -53.41
C VAL A 46 17.01 22.17 -52.37
N GLU A 47 18.16 21.50 -52.50
CA GLU A 47 18.77 20.81 -51.37
C GLU A 47 19.44 21.86 -50.48
N ASN A 48 18.98 21.98 -49.23
CA ASN A 48 19.73 22.67 -48.19
C ASN A 48 20.31 21.65 -47.21
N LYS A 49 21.63 21.72 -47.06
CA LYS A 49 22.47 20.89 -46.21
C LYS A 49 22.33 21.29 -44.73
N GLN A 50 22.42 20.26 -43.90
CA GLN A 50 22.89 20.26 -42.51
C GLN A 50 21.93 20.75 -41.41
N GLY A 51 21.47 19.77 -40.64
CA GLY A 51 20.80 19.94 -39.35
C GLY A 51 20.20 18.63 -38.84
N SER A 52 20.92 17.52 -39.00
CA SER A 52 20.51 16.22 -38.48
C SER A 52 20.51 16.23 -36.96
N LEU A 53 19.33 16.30 -36.37
CA LEU A 53 19.02 15.53 -35.17
C LEU A 53 17.63 14.92 -35.40
N HIS A 54 17.61 13.87 -36.22
CA HIS A 54 16.62 12.82 -36.05
C HIS A 54 16.83 12.25 -34.65
N LEU A 55 16.26 12.90 -33.63
CA LEU A 55 16.04 12.27 -32.35
C LEU A 55 15.23 11.01 -32.67
N PRO A 56 15.73 9.81 -32.36
CA PRO A 56 14.94 8.62 -32.53
C PRO A 56 13.65 8.85 -31.75
N ARG A 57 12.52 8.66 -32.41
CA ARG A 57 11.17 8.60 -31.83
C ARG A 57 11.02 7.35 -30.94
N TRP A 58 12.07 7.04 -30.18
CA TRP A 58 12.33 5.83 -29.41
C TRP A 58 12.91 6.17 -28.03
N VAL A 59 12.63 7.37 -27.52
CA VAL A 59 12.70 7.64 -26.09
C VAL A 59 11.32 8.06 -25.58
N ARG A 60 10.27 7.39 -26.08
CA ARG A 60 9.11 7.15 -25.23
C ARG A 60 9.61 6.17 -24.19
N ARG A 61 10.07 6.71 -23.05
CA ARG A 61 10.21 5.98 -21.81
C ARG A 61 8.89 5.25 -21.58
N VAL A 62 8.82 4.00 -22.02
CA VAL A 62 7.73 3.10 -21.69
C VAL A 62 7.88 2.90 -20.20
N ARG A 63 7.24 3.78 -19.42
CA ARG A 63 6.89 3.45 -18.04
C ARG A 63 6.04 2.21 -18.21
N LYS A 64 6.65 1.04 -18.02
CA LYS A 64 5.94 -0.23 -17.92
C LYS A 64 4.85 0.05 -16.91
N LEU A 65 3.60 0.16 -17.37
CA LEU A 65 2.45 0.29 -16.51
C LEU A 65 2.38 -1.03 -15.74
N VAL A 66 3.12 -1.11 -14.64
CA VAL A 66 3.00 -2.21 -13.69
C VAL A 66 1.55 -2.12 -13.23
N LYS A 67 0.73 -3.09 -13.65
CA LYS A 67 -0.64 -3.19 -13.15
C LYS A 67 -0.53 -3.22 -11.63
N PRO A 68 -1.22 -2.32 -10.90
CA PRO A 68 -1.10 -2.29 -9.46
C PRO A 68 -1.45 -3.66 -8.89
N THR A 69 -0.54 -4.23 -8.11
CA THR A 69 -0.76 -5.50 -7.42
C THR A 69 -1.86 -5.26 -6.39
N ARG A 70 -3.09 -5.66 -6.72
CA ARG A 70 -4.23 -5.56 -5.82
C ARG A 70 -4.19 -6.74 -4.84
N VAL A 71 -3.97 -6.43 -3.57
CA VAL A 71 -4.07 -7.40 -2.47
C VAL A 71 -5.47 -7.29 -1.87
N ARG A 72 -6.21 -8.39 -1.82
CA ARG A 72 -7.52 -8.49 -1.16
C ARG A 72 -7.34 -9.10 0.22
N VAL A 73 -7.75 -8.36 1.24
CA VAL A 73 -7.74 -8.78 2.63
C VAL A 73 -9.19 -9.03 3.09
N GLY A 74 -9.39 -10.04 3.93
CA GLY A 74 -10.67 -10.32 4.58
C GLY A 74 -10.49 -10.73 6.03
N SER A 75 -11.60 -10.80 6.77
CA SER A 75 -11.65 -11.38 8.12
C SER A 75 -12.87 -12.30 8.24
N TRP A 76 -12.74 -13.39 8.98
CA TRP A 76 -13.83 -14.33 9.22
C TRP A 76 -13.65 -15.07 10.56
N ASN A 77 -14.62 -14.91 11.46
CA ASN A 77 -14.82 -15.84 12.57
C ASN A 77 -15.49 -17.13 12.06
N VAL A 78 -14.73 -18.23 12.05
CA VAL A 78 -15.14 -19.50 11.41
C VAL A 78 -15.76 -20.49 12.41
N GLY A 79 -15.75 -20.15 13.70
CA GLY A 79 -16.23 -20.99 14.80
C GLY A 79 -15.43 -22.27 15.08
N SER A 80 -14.64 -22.79 14.12
CA SER A 80 -13.62 -23.84 14.30
C SER A 80 -12.88 -24.07 12.97
N LEU A 81 -11.57 -24.31 13.01
CA LEU A 81 -10.83 -24.78 11.83
C LEU A 81 -10.84 -26.30 11.66
N THR A 82 -11.19 -27.05 12.70
CA THR A 82 -11.20 -28.52 12.66
C THR A 82 -12.22 -29.01 11.64
N GLY A 83 -11.75 -29.76 10.64
CA GLY A 83 -12.56 -30.25 9.52
C GLY A 83 -12.88 -29.21 8.43
N LYS A 84 -12.68 -27.91 8.68
CA LYS A 84 -13.12 -26.82 7.77
C LYS A 84 -12.00 -26.10 7.03
N LEU A 85 -10.73 -26.36 7.36
CA LEU A 85 -9.59 -25.63 6.79
C LEU A 85 -9.59 -25.60 5.26
N ARG A 86 -9.91 -26.73 4.60
CA ARG A 86 -9.95 -26.82 3.14
C ARG A 86 -11.10 -26.00 2.55
N GLU A 87 -12.29 -26.07 3.15
CA GLU A 87 -13.45 -25.29 2.72
C GLU A 87 -13.18 -23.78 2.82
N ILE A 88 -12.50 -23.35 3.88
CA ILE A 88 -12.11 -21.94 4.07
C ILE A 88 -11.14 -21.50 2.97
N VAL A 89 -10.15 -22.34 2.62
CA VAL A 89 -9.27 -22.06 1.47
C VAL A 89 -10.08 -21.99 0.17
N ASP A 90 -11.04 -22.89 -0.05
CA ASP A 90 -11.89 -22.86 -1.24
C ASP A 90 -12.74 -21.58 -1.31
N VAL A 91 -13.24 -21.08 -0.17
CA VAL A 91 -13.92 -19.79 -0.10
C VAL A 91 -12.95 -18.64 -0.43
N ALA A 92 -11.74 -18.66 0.13
CA ALA A 92 -10.72 -17.65 -0.12
C ALA A 92 -10.35 -17.60 -1.61
N VAL A 93 -10.16 -18.75 -2.25
CA VAL A 93 -9.90 -18.87 -3.70
C VAL A 93 -11.08 -18.33 -4.51
N ARG A 94 -12.31 -18.81 -4.24
CA ARG A 94 -13.52 -18.37 -4.96
C ARG A 94 -13.74 -16.86 -4.86
N ARG A 95 -13.48 -16.29 -3.68
CA ARG A 95 -13.61 -14.84 -3.41
C ARG A 95 -12.35 -14.06 -3.73
N ARG A 96 -11.30 -14.69 -4.27
CA ARG A 96 -10.00 -14.07 -4.62
C ARG A 96 -9.39 -13.28 -3.45
N VAL A 97 -9.49 -13.82 -2.24
CA VAL A 97 -8.90 -13.26 -1.02
C VAL A 97 -7.46 -13.77 -0.92
N ASN A 98 -6.50 -12.83 -0.84
CA ASN A 98 -5.08 -13.15 -0.74
C ASN A 98 -4.65 -13.35 0.72
N ILE A 99 -5.25 -12.58 1.63
CA ILE A 99 -4.96 -12.62 3.07
C ILE A 99 -6.28 -12.66 3.83
N LEU A 100 -6.47 -13.67 4.67
CA LEU A 100 -7.68 -13.85 5.47
C LEU A 100 -7.32 -13.95 6.94
N CYS A 101 -7.80 -13.00 7.75
CA CYS A 101 -7.80 -13.09 9.19
C CYS A 101 -8.85 -14.10 9.63
N VAL A 102 -8.50 -15.03 10.51
CA VAL A 102 -9.38 -16.11 10.98
C VAL A 102 -9.47 -16.05 12.49
N GLN A 103 -10.69 -16.05 13.02
CA GLN A 103 -10.98 -16.10 14.46
C GLN A 103 -11.70 -17.41 14.84
N GLU A 104 -11.66 -17.75 16.13
CA GLU A 104 -12.12 -19.04 16.67
C GLU A 104 -11.52 -20.26 15.98
N THR A 105 -10.20 -20.26 15.79
CA THR A 105 -9.53 -21.41 15.17
C THR A 105 -9.68 -22.69 15.98
N LYS A 106 -9.82 -22.56 17.32
CA LYS A 106 -9.94 -23.65 18.29
C LYS A 106 -8.73 -24.61 18.30
N TRP A 107 -7.60 -24.16 17.75
CA TRP A 107 -6.37 -24.91 17.66
C TRP A 107 -5.37 -24.46 18.72
N LYS A 108 -4.66 -25.43 19.33
CA LYS A 108 -3.61 -25.16 20.31
C LYS A 108 -2.24 -24.99 19.63
N GLY A 109 -1.44 -24.09 20.18
CA GLY A 109 -0.04 -23.87 19.83
C GLY A 109 0.18 -22.63 18.98
N GLN A 110 1.46 -22.32 18.79
CA GLN A 110 1.94 -21.24 17.94
C GLN A 110 2.68 -21.87 16.77
N LYS A 111 2.02 -21.99 15.61
CA LYS A 111 2.58 -22.71 14.46
C LYS A 111 2.24 -22.02 13.15
N ALA A 112 2.87 -22.52 12.09
CA ALA A 112 2.45 -22.28 10.72
C ALA A 112 2.10 -23.64 10.08
N LYS A 113 0.98 -23.72 9.37
CA LYS A 113 0.53 -24.93 8.68
C LYS A 113 0.25 -24.60 7.22
N GLU A 114 0.94 -25.27 6.31
CA GLU A 114 0.60 -25.26 4.89
C GLU A 114 -0.60 -26.19 4.64
N VAL A 115 -1.52 -25.74 3.78
CA VAL A 115 -2.71 -26.51 3.40
C VAL A 115 -2.39 -27.31 2.15
N GLU A 116 -2.25 -28.62 2.32
CA GLU A 116 -1.83 -29.57 1.30
C GLU A 116 -2.60 -29.42 -0.02
N GLY A 117 -1.85 -29.34 -1.12
CA GLY A 117 -2.38 -29.23 -2.48
C GLY A 117 -2.94 -27.85 -2.88
N THR A 118 -2.95 -26.86 -1.98
CA THR A 118 -3.48 -25.52 -2.28
C THR A 118 -2.38 -24.44 -2.36
N GLY A 119 -1.27 -24.67 -1.66
CA GLY A 119 -0.19 -23.69 -1.50
C GLY A 119 -0.50 -22.55 -0.53
N PHE A 120 -1.69 -22.51 0.08
CA PHE A 120 -2.01 -21.56 1.14
C PHE A 120 -1.31 -21.94 2.44
N LYS A 121 -0.92 -20.95 3.24
CA LYS A 121 -0.27 -21.16 4.53
C LYS A 121 -0.96 -20.35 5.61
N LEU A 122 -1.28 -21.02 6.71
CA LEU A 122 -1.92 -20.44 7.88
C LEU A 122 -0.90 -20.27 9.00
N TRP A 123 -0.71 -19.05 9.47
CA TRP A 123 -0.05 -18.78 10.75
C TRP A 123 -1.12 -18.63 11.82
N TYR A 124 -0.96 -19.30 12.95
CA TYR A 124 -1.95 -19.22 14.02
C TYR A 124 -1.31 -19.20 15.41
N THR A 125 -2.13 -18.79 16.37
CA THR A 125 -1.85 -18.89 17.81
C THR A 125 -3.10 -19.36 18.54
N GLY A 126 -2.90 -20.24 19.51
CA GLY A 126 -3.91 -20.61 20.50
C GLY A 126 -3.24 -21.24 21.72
N THR A 127 -3.85 -21.07 22.88
CA THR A 127 -3.29 -21.49 24.18
C THR A 127 -3.84 -22.86 24.61
N ALA A 128 -5.11 -23.13 24.26
CA ALA A 128 -5.82 -24.36 24.62
C ALA A 128 -6.56 -24.96 23.42
N THR A 129 -6.77 -26.27 23.45
CA THR A 129 -7.60 -26.96 22.46
C THR A 129 -9.06 -26.58 22.64
N ASN A 130 -9.80 -26.47 21.53
CA ASN A 130 -11.23 -26.14 21.51
C ASN A 130 -11.60 -24.79 22.16
N LYS A 131 -10.64 -23.88 22.32
CA LYS A 131 -10.86 -22.54 22.87
C LYS A 131 -10.18 -21.49 22.01
N ASN A 132 -10.88 -20.37 21.80
CA ASN A 132 -10.37 -19.15 21.15
C ASN A 132 -9.52 -19.46 19.90
N GLY A 133 -8.42 -18.73 19.74
CA GLY A 133 -7.44 -18.93 18.70
C GLY A 133 -7.68 -18.02 17.51
N VAL A 134 -6.60 -17.45 17.01
CA VAL A 134 -6.59 -16.58 15.83
C VAL A 134 -5.53 -17.01 14.84
N GLY A 135 -5.70 -16.65 13.58
CA GLY A 135 -4.70 -16.89 12.55
C GLY A 135 -4.82 -15.96 11.36
N VAL A 136 -3.81 -16.01 10.50
CA VAL A 136 -3.77 -15.31 9.22
C VAL A 136 -3.43 -16.34 8.16
N LEU A 137 -4.39 -16.58 7.26
CA LEU A 137 -4.25 -17.44 6.10
C LEU A 137 -3.78 -16.59 4.91
N ILE A 138 -2.65 -16.97 4.32
CA ILE A 138 -2.03 -16.23 3.22
C ILE A 138 -1.92 -17.15 2.01
N ASP A 139 -2.23 -16.59 0.85
CA ASP A 139 -2.17 -17.30 -0.42
C ASP A 139 -0.76 -17.72 -0.81
N LYS A 140 -0.69 -18.64 -1.77
CA LYS A 140 0.56 -19.19 -2.30
C LYS A 140 1.50 -18.14 -2.92
N SER A 141 0.98 -16.99 -3.35
CA SER A 141 1.77 -15.96 -4.02
C SER A 141 2.43 -14.99 -3.04
N LEU A 142 1.90 -14.88 -1.82
CA LEU A 142 2.35 -13.95 -0.80
C LEU A 142 3.01 -14.65 0.41
N LYS A 143 2.77 -15.96 0.61
CA LYS A 143 3.24 -16.68 1.82
C LYS A 143 4.76 -16.63 2.04
N ASP A 144 5.54 -16.57 0.96
CA ASP A 144 7.00 -16.57 1.03
C ASP A 144 7.56 -15.17 1.31
N GLY A 145 6.71 -14.13 1.23
CA GLY A 145 7.04 -12.77 1.62
C GLY A 145 6.90 -12.51 3.12
N VAL A 146 6.46 -13.48 3.93
CA VAL A 146 6.34 -13.31 5.39
C VAL A 146 7.72 -13.24 6.03
N VAL A 147 7.99 -12.12 6.70
CA VAL A 147 9.30 -11.83 7.30
C VAL A 147 9.29 -11.82 8.83
N ASP A 148 8.13 -11.60 9.46
CA ASP A 148 8.01 -11.62 10.92
C ASP A 148 6.59 -12.01 11.36
N VAL A 149 6.47 -12.66 12.52
CA VAL A 149 5.19 -13.04 13.12
C VAL A 149 5.23 -12.88 14.63
N LYS A 150 4.42 -11.94 15.13
CA LYS A 150 4.27 -11.66 16.57
C LYS A 150 2.93 -12.21 17.06
N ARG A 151 2.91 -12.76 18.27
CA ARG A 151 1.73 -13.43 18.85
C ARG A 151 1.56 -12.99 20.29
N VAL A 152 0.35 -12.58 20.66
CA VAL A 152 0.00 -12.20 22.03
C VAL A 152 -1.20 -13.05 22.45
N GLY A 153 -0.94 -14.00 23.35
CA GLY A 153 -1.95 -14.97 23.80
C GLY A 153 -2.54 -15.81 22.67
N ASP A 154 -3.83 -16.12 22.78
CA ASP A 154 -4.67 -16.83 21.81
C ASP A 154 -5.62 -15.91 21.04
N ARG A 155 -5.48 -14.59 21.21
CA ARG A 155 -6.41 -13.58 20.71
C ARG A 155 -5.81 -12.61 19.72
N ILE A 156 -4.49 -12.45 19.65
CA ILE A 156 -3.86 -11.48 18.75
C ILE A 156 -2.67 -12.14 18.04
N ILE A 157 -2.63 -11.99 16.73
CA ILE A 157 -1.48 -12.33 15.88
C ILE A 157 -1.22 -11.21 14.89
N LEU A 158 0.04 -10.82 14.73
CA LEU A 158 0.51 -9.91 13.70
C LEU A 158 1.42 -10.69 12.76
N VAL A 159 1.13 -10.62 11.45
CA VAL A 159 2.00 -11.15 10.40
C VAL A 159 2.51 -10.00 9.54
N LYS A 160 3.83 -9.88 9.45
CA LYS A 160 4.52 -8.89 8.62
C LYS A 160 4.99 -9.56 7.33
N LEU A 161 4.71 -8.94 6.20
CA LEU A 161 5.07 -9.44 4.88
C LEU A 161 5.55 -8.33 3.94
N VAL A 162 6.48 -8.68 3.06
CA VAL A 162 7.04 -7.82 2.02
C VAL A 162 6.48 -8.23 0.67
N ILE A 163 5.87 -7.28 -0.05
CA ILE A 163 5.23 -7.47 -1.36
C ILE A 163 5.83 -6.46 -2.34
N GLY A 164 6.87 -6.85 -3.07
CA GLY A 164 7.68 -5.89 -3.83
C GLY A 164 8.30 -4.86 -2.89
N ASP A 165 8.09 -3.57 -3.16
CA ASP A 165 8.59 -2.47 -2.31
C ASP A 165 7.65 -2.12 -1.13
N LEU A 166 6.52 -2.84 -1.00
CA LEU A 166 5.54 -2.60 0.05
C LEU A 166 5.78 -3.52 1.25
N VAL A 167 5.90 -2.93 2.44
CA VAL A 167 5.84 -3.67 3.71
C VAL A 167 4.43 -3.57 4.28
N LEU A 168 3.83 -4.72 4.54
CA LEU A 168 2.48 -4.88 5.04
C LEU A 168 2.47 -5.60 6.39
N ASN A 169 1.69 -5.08 7.33
CA ASN A 169 1.44 -5.69 8.63
C ASN A 169 -0.04 -6.04 8.71
N VAL A 170 -0.36 -7.28 9.07
CA VAL A 170 -1.73 -7.77 9.19
C VAL A 170 -1.94 -8.29 10.59
N ILE A 171 -2.81 -7.63 11.33
CA ILE A 171 -3.24 -8.07 12.66
C ILE A 171 -4.57 -8.81 12.51
N SER A 172 -4.63 -10.04 13.05
CA SER A 172 -5.89 -10.73 13.34
C SER A 172 -6.14 -10.71 14.83
N ALA A 173 -7.29 -10.15 15.25
CA ALA A 173 -7.67 -10.02 16.66
C ALA A 173 -9.02 -10.68 16.97
N TYR A 174 -9.18 -11.23 18.17
CA TYR A 174 -10.44 -11.76 18.69
C TYR A 174 -10.70 -11.26 20.12
N ALA A 175 -11.59 -10.28 20.26
CA ALA A 175 -11.88 -9.66 21.55
C ALA A 175 -12.52 -10.66 22.54
N PRO A 176 -12.32 -10.47 23.85
CA PRO A 176 -13.08 -11.18 24.88
C PRO A 176 -14.58 -10.88 24.79
N GLN A 177 -15.42 -11.83 25.21
CA GLN A 177 -16.87 -11.63 25.26
C GLN A 177 -17.26 -10.61 26.34
N VAL A 178 -18.43 -10.00 26.21
CA VAL A 178 -18.92 -8.94 27.12
C VAL A 178 -18.93 -9.37 28.60
N GLY A 179 -19.22 -10.65 28.88
CA GLY A 179 -19.26 -11.21 30.24
C GLY A 179 -17.91 -11.65 30.83
N LEU A 180 -16.79 -11.48 30.11
CA LEU A 180 -15.46 -11.79 30.65
C LEU A 180 -15.01 -10.71 31.64
N ASN A 181 -14.07 -11.06 32.52
CA ASN A 181 -13.52 -10.15 33.51
C ASN A 181 -12.85 -8.92 32.87
N GLU A 182 -12.92 -7.77 33.56
CA GLU A 182 -12.38 -6.48 33.05
C GLU A 182 -10.87 -6.50 32.84
N ASN A 183 -10.12 -7.31 33.60
CA ASN A 183 -8.68 -7.41 33.44
C ASN A 183 -8.31 -8.05 32.09
N SER A 184 -8.99 -9.11 31.68
CA SER A 184 -8.78 -9.78 30.39
C SER A 184 -9.17 -8.89 29.21
N LYS A 185 -10.19 -8.02 29.37
CA LYS A 185 -10.51 -7.00 28.38
C LYS A 185 -9.38 -5.96 28.28
N ARG A 186 -8.91 -5.47 29.42
CA ARG A 186 -7.80 -4.51 29.48
C ARG A 186 -6.52 -5.08 28.86
N GLU A 187 -6.12 -6.28 29.26
CA GLU A 187 -4.95 -6.99 28.71
C GLU A 187 -5.05 -7.15 27.19
N PHE A 188 -6.24 -7.46 26.67
CA PHE A 188 -6.46 -7.55 25.22
C PHE A 188 -6.28 -6.19 24.53
N TRP A 189 -6.92 -5.13 25.04
CA TRP A 189 -6.85 -3.80 24.42
C TRP A 189 -5.46 -3.18 24.52
N GLU A 190 -4.76 -3.36 25.64
CA GLU A 190 -3.37 -2.96 25.82
C GLU A 190 -2.47 -3.73 24.85
N GLY A 191 -2.59 -5.06 24.78
CA GLY A 191 -1.82 -5.87 23.84
C GLY A 191 -2.07 -5.51 22.37
N LEU A 192 -3.31 -5.17 22.00
CA LEU A 192 -3.64 -4.71 20.65
C LEU A 192 -3.04 -3.33 20.38
N LYS A 193 -3.15 -2.39 21.32
CA LYS A 193 -2.55 -1.05 21.23
C LYS A 193 -1.04 -1.14 21.06
N ASP A 194 -0.37 -1.99 21.81
CA ASP A 194 1.07 -2.20 21.73
C ASP A 194 1.47 -2.79 20.37
N MET A 195 0.67 -3.74 19.85
CA MET A 195 0.90 -4.28 18.51
C MET A 195 0.80 -3.23 17.42
N VAL A 196 -0.25 -2.41 17.45
CA VAL A 196 -0.45 -1.30 16.50
C VAL A 196 0.68 -0.28 16.62
N SER A 197 1.08 0.06 17.84
CA SER A 197 2.16 1.04 18.11
C SER A 197 3.54 0.52 17.70
N SER A 198 3.73 -0.80 17.63
CA SER A 198 4.98 -1.41 17.18
C SER A 198 5.19 -1.34 15.66
N VAL A 199 4.15 -0.95 14.89
CA VAL A 199 4.23 -0.84 13.42
C VAL A 199 4.84 0.52 13.05
N PRO A 200 5.93 0.55 12.26
CA PRO A 200 6.51 1.80 11.80
C PRO A 200 5.54 2.61 10.93
N VAL A 201 5.53 3.93 11.08
CA VAL A 201 4.60 4.87 10.40
C VAL A 201 4.65 4.76 8.86
N GLY A 202 5.78 4.35 8.28
CA GLY A 202 5.95 4.16 6.84
C GLY A 202 5.40 2.84 6.29
N GLU A 203 5.06 1.88 7.16
CA GLU A 203 4.55 0.58 6.75
C GLU A 203 3.02 0.56 6.72
N LYS A 204 2.42 -0.28 5.87
CA LYS A 204 0.97 -0.42 5.84
C LYS A 204 0.51 -1.36 6.95
N LEU A 205 -0.65 -1.05 7.53
CA LEU A 205 -1.28 -1.86 8.57
C LEU A 205 -2.74 -2.18 8.18
N PHE A 206 -3.12 -3.44 8.26
CA PHE A 206 -4.50 -3.89 8.28
C PHE A 206 -4.81 -4.60 9.59
N ILE A 207 -5.99 -4.31 10.15
CA ILE A 207 -6.51 -4.99 11.32
C ILE A 207 -7.81 -5.66 10.90
N GLY A 208 -7.82 -6.99 10.92
CA GLY A 208 -9.02 -7.81 10.80
C GLY A 208 -9.32 -8.45 12.15
N GLY A 209 -10.58 -8.67 12.45
CA GLY A 209 -10.91 -9.31 13.70
C GLY A 209 -12.40 -9.38 13.95
N ASP A 210 -12.71 -10.05 15.04
CA ASP A 210 -14.02 -10.03 15.67
C ASP A 210 -13.84 -9.39 17.05
N LEU A 211 -14.46 -8.22 17.24
CA LEU A 211 -14.25 -7.36 18.40
C LEU A 211 -15.40 -7.45 19.42
N ASN A 212 -16.37 -8.35 19.20
CA ASN A 212 -17.63 -8.51 19.95
C ASN A 212 -18.43 -7.21 20.12
#